data_AF-A0A2U1U9D4-F1
#
_entry.id   AF-A0A2U1U9D4-F1
#
_cell.length_a   1.000
_cell.length_b   1.000
_cell.length_c   1.000
_cell.angle_alpha   90.00
_cell.angle_beta   90.00
_cell.angle_gamma   90.00
#
_symmetry.space_group_name_H-M   'P 1'
#
loop_
_entity.id
_entity.type
_entity.pdbx_description
1 polymer ?
#
loop_
_entity_poly.entity_id
_entity_poly.type
_entity_poly.pdbx_seq_one_letter_code
_entity_poly.pdbx_strand_id
1 'polypeptide(L)'
;MALDGRFLKINDALKAYAPLASPIFTGTPMAPTAAQTVNNTQIATTAFVKAAIAALVNGSPAALDTLEELAVALGDDPNFSTTVLNALAGKLAKDQNGADIADKGAFLRNIGAARAYASGVNIGGDSGAWTTVEFIAWLKNQGAFNHPFWICKGAWYYAGNKVITDTGIGNIQLAGAVIEVIGAENATTIRVTTPSTVTAAGAVPNAQFVYINHGDGYSPGWRRDYNTRNKPSADDVGALSLSGGTVTGRVDIVADNGALEIKAASAGAASYIRARDSAGANSWYVGKGGASSNDVMLHSYTHNTALVLKSDRVESNKNLYIGGNIVLTDAAAAQKYALRSIRVNGKPLSADVNLLASDINAWNKTEADARYLMKTATAAAATKLATPRKINGVAFDGSADITLTPENLGFAE
;
A
#
# COMPACT_ATOMS: atom_id res chain seq x y z
N MET A 1 4.55 -28.28 153.77
CA MET A 1 3.39 -28.58 152.89
C MET A 1 3.93 -28.86 151.50
N ALA A 2 3.97 -30.13 151.10
CA ALA A 2 4.29 -30.48 149.72
C ALA A 2 3.05 -30.16 148.87
N LEU A 3 3.20 -29.24 147.91
CA LEU A 3 2.19 -29.03 146.89
C LEU A 3 2.07 -30.33 146.08
N ASP A 4 0.92 -30.96 146.22
CA ASP A 4 0.51 -32.17 145.53
C ASP A 4 0.75 -32.04 144.01
N GLY A 5 1.34 -33.08 143.39
CA GLY A 5 1.67 -33.15 141.96
C GLY A 5 0.50 -32.88 141.01
N ARG A 6 -0.73 -32.81 141.53
CA ARG A 6 -1.91 -32.24 140.86
C ARG A 6 -1.70 -30.77 140.42
N PHE A 7 -0.98 -29.93 141.18
CA PHE A 7 -0.75 -28.52 140.84
C PHE A 7 0.24 -28.31 139.68
N LEU A 8 1.27 -29.15 139.58
CA LEU A 8 2.26 -29.06 138.51
C LEU A 8 1.66 -29.46 137.15
N LYS A 9 0.77 -30.47 137.15
CA LYS A 9 0.01 -30.89 135.96
C LYS A 9 -0.93 -29.80 135.43
N ILE A 10 -1.45 -28.95 136.31
CA ILE A 10 -2.32 -27.83 135.91
C ILE A 10 -1.53 -26.74 135.17
N ASN A 11 -0.31 -26.43 135.61
CA ASN A 11 0.46 -25.33 135.03
C ASN A 11 1.03 -25.67 133.63
N ASP A 12 1.41 -26.93 133.40
CA ASP A 12 1.82 -27.38 132.07
C ASP A 12 0.63 -27.54 131.12
N ALA A 13 -0.55 -27.92 131.62
CA ALA A 13 -1.79 -27.85 130.85
C ALA A 13 -2.15 -26.41 130.46
N LEU A 14 -1.87 -25.42 131.31
CA LEU A 14 -2.12 -24.00 131.01
C LEU A 14 -1.27 -23.47 129.84
N LYS A 15 -0.03 -23.94 129.69
CA LYS A 15 0.86 -23.56 128.56
C LYS A 15 0.41 -24.10 127.20
N ALA A 16 -0.50 -25.07 127.18
CA ALA A 16 -1.05 -25.66 125.96
C ALA A 16 -2.29 -24.92 125.41
N TYR A 17 -2.87 -23.98 126.17
CA TYR A 17 -4.01 -23.17 125.72
C TYR A 17 -3.55 -21.86 125.04
N ALA A 18 -4.35 -21.37 124.10
CA ALA A 18 -4.10 -20.08 123.45
C ALA A 18 -4.40 -18.89 124.40
N PRO A 19 -3.64 -17.77 124.32
CA PRO A 19 -3.92 -16.57 125.10
C PRO A 19 -5.33 -16.03 124.88
N LEU A 20 -5.97 -15.53 125.95
CA LEU A 20 -7.35 -15.02 125.88
C LEU A 20 -7.47 -13.75 125.01
N ALA A 21 -6.46 -12.88 125.07
CA ALA A 21 -6.36 -11.68 124.26
C ALA A 21 -5.37 -11.93 123.12
N SER A 22 -5.79 -11.62 121.89
CA SER A 22 -4.97 -11.75 120.67
C SER A 22 -4.23 -13.10 120.57
N PRO A 23 -4.96 -14.23 120.63
CA PRO A 23 -4.32 -15.53 120.47
C PRO A 23 -3.60 -15.59 119.12
N ILE A 24 -2.35 -16.06 119.13
CA ILE A 24 -1.69 -16.53 117.91
C ILE A 24 -2.01 -18.02 117.81
N PHE A 25 -2.84 -18.39 116.84
CA PHE A 25 -3.10 -19.80 116.56
C PHE A 25 -1.92 -20.39 115.76
N THR A 26 -1.37 -21.51 116.24
CA THR A 26 -0.32 -22.28 115.56
C THR A 26 -0.88 -23.64 115.09
N GLY A 27 -0.25 -24.26 114.10
CA GLY A 27 -0.77 -25.49 113.46
C GLY A 27 -1.98 -25.24 112.56
N THR A 28 -2.95 -26.18 112.53
CA THR A 28 -4.20 -26.10 111.75
C THR A 28 -5.41 -25.94 112.69
N PRO A 29 -5.69 -24.73 113.21
CA PRO A 29 -6.81 -24.50 114.12
C PRO A 29 -8.15 -24.85 113.47
N MET A 30 -9.02 -25.53 114.20
CA MET A 30 -10.38 -25.89 113.78
C MET A 30 -11.41 -25.02 114.50
N ALA A 31 -12.37 -24.48 113.76
CA ALA A 31 -13.53 -23.78 114.31
C ALA A 31 -14.81 -24.30 113.66
N PRO A 32 -15.98 -24.20 114.32
CA PRO A 32 -17.26 -24.50 113.70
C PRO A 32 -17.49 -23.65 112.45
N THR A 33 -18.02 -24.25 111.37
CA THR A 33 -18.36 -23.49 110.15
C THR A 33 -19.64 -22.70 110.39
N ALA A 34 -19.55 -21.37 110.28
CA ALA A 34 -20.70 -20.49 110.42
C ALA A 34 -21.72 -20.66 109.27
N ALA A 35 -22.95 -20.24 109.47
CA ALA A 35 -23.95 -20.14 108.41
C ALA A 35 -23.64 -18.94 107.49
N GLN A 36 -23.93 -19.03 106.19
CA GLN A 36 -23.60 -18.00 105.19
C GLN A 36 -24.27 -16.63 105.40
N THR A 37 -25.27 -16.56 106.28
CA THR A 37 -25.96 -15.32 106.66
C THR A 37 -25.29 -14.58 107.81
N VAL A 38 -24.26 -15.16 108.43
CA VAL A 38 -23.56 -14.57 109.57
C VAL A 38 -22.63 -13.45 109.12
N ASN A 39 -22.73 -12.29 109.76
CA ASN A 39 -21.97 -11.08 109.45
C ASN A 39 -21.31 -10.44 110.70
N ASN A 40 -21.00 -11.26 111.70
CA ASN A 40 -20.34 -10.82 112.94
C ASN A 40 -18.84 -11.17 112.93
N THR A 41 -18.16 -11.04 114.08
CA THR A 41 -16.71 -11.20 114.23
C THR A 41 -16.25 -12.66 114.39
N GLN A 42 -17.08 -13.66 114.07
CA GLN A 42 -16.69 -15.06 114.10
C GLN A 42 -15.54 -15.37 113.12
N ILE A 43 -14.72 -16.37 113.45
CA ILE A 43 -13.64 -16.84 112.58
C ILE A 43 -14.26 -17.45 111.31
N ALA A 44 -13.92 -16.90 110.14
CA ALA A 44 -14.28 -17.47 108.85
C ALA A 44 -13.45 -18.74 108.59
N THR A 45 -14.10 -19.91 108.65
CA THR A 45 -13.45 -21.18 108.33
C THR A 45 -13.21 -21.30 106.83
N THR A 46 -12.26 -22.14 106.41
CA THR A 46 -12.02 -22.42 104.98
C THR A 46 -13.26 -23.01 104.28
N ALA A 47 -14.08 -23.77 104.99
CA ALA A 47 -15.35 -24.30 104.49
C ALA A 47 -16.41 -23.20 104.27
N PHE A 48 -16.51 -22.24 105.20
CA PHE A 48 -17.38 -21.07 105.03
C PHE A 48 -17.02 -20.30 103.76
N VAL A 49 -15.73 -19.99 103.60
CA VAL A 49 -15.21 -19.26 102.44
C VAL A 49 -15.44 -20.02 101.13
N LYS A 50 -15.16 -21.33 101.08
CA LYS A 50 -15.41 -22.17 99.90
C LYS A 50 -16.89 -22.18 99.50
N ALA A 51 -17.79 -22.32 100.47
CA ALA A 51 -19.23 -22.33 100.20
C ALA A 51 -19.75 -20.96 99.73
N ALA A 52 -19.15 -19.85 100.19
CA ALA A 52 -19.52 -18.50 99.74
C ALA A 52 -19.10 -18.28 98.28
N ILE A 53 -17.89 -18.72 97.91
CA ILE A 53 -17.40 -18.69 96.53
C ILE A 53 -18.25 -19.58 95.62
N ALA A 54 -18.60 -20.78 96.07
CA ALA A 54 -19.46 -21.68 95.31
C ALA A 54 -20.88 -21.10 95.10
N ALA A 55 -21.45 -20.45 96.12
CA ALA A 55 -22.73 -19.76 96.00
C ALA A 55 -22.67 -18.59 95.00
N LEU A 56 -21.56 -17.85 94.99
CA LEU A 56 -21.32 -16.78 94.01
C LEU A 56 -21.25 -17.33 92.57
N VAL A 57 -20.49 -18.42 92.34
CA VAL A 57 -20.36 -19.06 91.02
C VAL A 57 -21.69 -19.71 90.57
N ASN A 58 -22.38 -20.40 91.47
CA ASN A 58 -23.67 -21.05 91.19
C ASN A 58 -24.83 -20.06 91.00
N GLY A 59 -24.70 -18.82 91.48
CA GLY A 59 -25.69 -17.79 91.27
C GLY A 59 -25.80 -17.35 89.80
N SER A 60 -24.78 -17.60 88.97
CA SER A 60 -24.80 -17.20 87.55
C SER A 60 -23.95 -18.06 86.60
N PRO A 61 -24.14 -19.40 86.50
CA PRO A 61 -23.35 -20.25 85.62
C PRO A 61 -23.45 -19.83 84.15
N ALA A 62 -24.66 -19.52 83.67
CA ALA A 62 -24.89 -19.05 82.30
C ALA A 62 -24.21 -17.70 82.00
N ALA A 63 -24.07 -16.80 82.99
CA ALA A 63 -23.38 -15.53 82.77
C ALA A 63 -21.86 -15.71 82.72
N LEU A 64 -21.29 -16.58 83.58
CA LEU A 64 -19.88 -16.94 83.52
C LEU A 64 -19.54 -17.69 82.22
N ASP A 65 -20.43 -18.57 81.78
CA ASP A 65 -20.36 -19.24 80.48
C ASP A 65 -20.39 -18.22 79.34
N THR A 66 -21.32 -17.26 79.36
CA THR A 66 -21.37 -16.17 78.38
C THR A 66 -20.09 -15.32 78.39
N LEU A 67 -19.52 -15.03 79.55
CA LEU A 67 -18.28 -14.26 79.65
C LEU A 67 -17.07 -15.03 79.10
N GLU A 68 -17.01 -16.34 79.34
CA GLU A 68 -16.01 -17.23 78.74
C GLU A 68 -16.19 -17.29 77.22
N GLU A 69 -17.42 -17.48 76.74
CA GLU A 69 -17.74 -17.48 75.30
C GLU A 69 -17.33 -16.17 74.62
N LEU A 70 -17.55 -15.03 75.27
CA LEU A 70 -17.14 -13.72 74.76
C LEU A 70 -15.62 -13.52 74.81
N ALA A 71 -14.96 -13.96 75.88
CA ALA A 71 -13.49 -13.88 75.99
C ALA A 71 -12.83 -14.73 74.89
N VAL A 72 -13.31 -15.96 74.70
CA VAL A 72 -12.89 -16.86 73.61
C VAL A 72 -13.21 -16.27 72.24
N ALA A 73 -14.40 -15.68 72.03
CA ALA A 73 -14.79 -15.06 70.77
C ALA A 73 -13.90 -13.84 70.41
N LEU A 74 -13.36 -13.15 71.42
CA LEU A 74 -12.41 -12.05 71.26
C LEU A 74 -10.94 -12.51 71.28
N GLY A 75 -10.69 -13.82 71.42
CA GLY A 75 -9.36 -14.43 71.41
C GLY A 75 -8.53 -14.15 72.66
N ASP A 76 -9.17 -13.95 73.81
CA ASP A 76 -8.53 -13.57 75.09
C ASP A 76 -7.59 -12.37 74.98
N ASP A 77 -7.86 -11.44 74.05
CA ASP A 77 -7.01 -10.28 73.79
C ASP A 77 -7.26 -9.15 74.81
N PRO A 78 -6.36 -8.91 75.78
CA PRO A 78 -6.51 -7.82 76.75
C PRO A 78 -6.45 -6.43 76.10
N ASN A 79 -5.97 -6.34 74.85
CA ASN A 79 -5.84 -5.12 74.08
C ASN A 79 -6.74 -5.10 72.84
N PHE A 80 -7.85 -5.86 72.84
CA PHE A 80 -8.74 -6.03 71.67
C PHE A 80 -9.04 -4.72 70.93
N SER A 81 -9.41 -3.65 71.66
CA SER A 81 -9.67 -2.33 71.06
C SER A 81 -8.46 -1.78 70.29
N THR A 82 -7.26 -1.88 70.86
CA THR A 82 -6.01 -1.46 70.20
C THR A 82 -5.70 -2.34 68.99
N THR A 83 -5.87 -3.66 69.10
CA THR A 83 -5.66 -4.60 68.01
C THR A 83 -6.57 -4.29 66.81
N VAL A 84 -7.87 -4.07 67.06
CA VAL A 84 -8.85 -3.71 66.03
C VAL A 84 -8.54 -2.35 65.42
N LEU A 85 -8.19 -1.34 66.24
CA LEU A 85 -7.83 -0.02 65.74
C LEU A 85 -6.57 -0.05 64.87
N ASN A 86 -5.56 -0.84 65.24
CA ASN A 86 -4.35 -1.02 64.42
C ASN A 86 -4.67 -1.71 63.09
N ALA A 87 -5.53 -2.74 63.12
CA ALA A 87 -5.96 -3.42 61.90
C ALA A 87 -6.76 -2.49 60.96
N LEU A 88 -7.59 -1.60 61.53
CA LEU A 88 -8.34 -0.60 60.78
C LEU A 88 -7.44 0.50 60.22
N ALA A 89 -6.44 0.96 60.98
CA ALA A 89 -5.47 1.95 60.53
C ALA A 89 -4.62 1.47 59.33
N GLY A 90 -4.51 0.16 59.14
CA GLY A 90 -3.88 -0.44 57.95
C GLY A 90 -4.76 -0.51 56.69
N LYS A 91 -6.04 -0.12 56.77
CA LYS A 91 -6.95 -0.07 55.60
C LYS A 91 -6.85 1.28 54.90
N LEU A 92 -7.11 1.28 53.60
CA LEU A 92 -7.15 2.52 52.82
C LEU A 92 -8.33 3.40 53.25
N ALA A 93 -8.06 4.68 53.45
CA ALA A 93 -9.04 5.69 53.84
C ALA A 93 -9.68 6.34 52.60
N LYS A 94 -11.00 6.25 52.50
CA LYS A 94 -11.76 6.73 51.32
C LYS A 94 -11.60 8.24 51.08
N ASP A 95 -11.58 9.02 52.16
CA ASP A 95 -11.42 10.47 52.15
C ASP A 95 -9.99 10.91 51.79
N GLN A 96 -8.99 10.04 51.95
CA GLN A 96 -7.62 10.29 51.51
C GLN A 96 -7.38 10.04 50.03
N ASN A 97 -8.32 9.37 49.34
CA ASN A 97 -8.26 9.12 47.90
C ASN A 97 -6.89 8.57 47.41
N GLY A 98 -6.30 7.64 48.17
CA GLY A 98 -5.03 7.00 47.86
C GLY A 98 -3.78 7.78 48.29
N ALA A 99 -3.89 8.85 49.07
CA ALA A 99 -2.75 9.56 49.64
C ALA A 99 -1.91 8.64 50.55
N ASP A 100 -2.58 7.77 51.31
CA ASP A 100 -2.08 6.70 52.20
C ASP A 100 -1.38 5.54 51.49
N ILE A 101 -1.43 5.47 50.16
CA ILE A 101 -0.66 4.49 49.41
C ILE A 101 0.83 4.87 49.46
N ALA A 102 1.60 4.05 50.18
CA ALA A 102 3.03 4.24 50.39
C ALA A 102 3.83 4.21 49.07
N ASP A 103 3.63 3.19 48.24
CA ASP A 103 4.20 3.11 46.89
C ASP A 103 3.08 3.09 45.83
N LYS A 104 2.74 4.29 45.36
CA LYS A 104 1.75 4.49 44.28
C LYS A 104 2.18 3.80 42.99
N GLY A 105 3.49 3.65 42.75
CA GLY A 105 4.01 2.92 41.61
C GLY A 105 3.73 1.42 41.70
N ALA A 106 3.99 0.79 42.84
CA ALA A 106 3.64 -0.61 43.09
C ALA A 106 2.13 -0.83 43.01
N PHE A 107 1.35 0.07 43.60
CA PHE A 107 -0.11 0.00 43.52
C PHE A 107 -0.61 -0.01 42.08
N LEU A 108 -0.15 0.93 41.23
CA LEU A 108 -0.52 0.99 39.82
C LEU A 108 -0.16 -0.29 39.05
N ARG A 109 1.01 -0.88 39.33
CA ARG A 109 1.42 -2.17 38.74
C ARG A 109 0.50 -3.31 39.16
N ASN A 110 0.15 -3.39 40.44
CA ASN A 110 -0.70 -4.45 40.98
C ASN A 110 -2.11 -4.42 40.39
N ILE A 111 -2.65 -3.23 40.12
CA ILE A 111 -3.99 -3.08 39.52
C ILE A 111 -3.96 -3.02 37.98
N GLY A 112 -2.78 -3.05 37.36
CA GLY A 112 -2.63 -2.96 35.90
C GLY A 112 -3.03 -1.60 35.29
N ALA A 113 -3.03 -0.52 36.09
CA ALA A 113 -3.42 0.81 35.62
C ALA A 113 -2.27 1.52 34.90
N ALA A 114 -2.62 2.37 33.94
CA ALA A 114 -1.65 3.20 33.24
C ALA A 114 -0.99 4.22 34.19
N ARG A 115 0.33 4.38 34.10
CA ARG A 115 1.05 5.44 34.81
C ARG A 115 1.17 6.69 33.94
N ALA A 116 0.34 7.70 34.22
CA ALA A 116 0.56 9.05 33.72
C ALA A 116 1.68 9.74 34.53
N TYR A 117 2.89 9.79 33.97
CA TYR A 117 4.08 10.26 34.68
C TYR A 117 4.04 11.76 34.97
N ALA A 118 3.76 12.57 33.95
CA ALA A 118 3.66 14.03 34.06
C ALA A 118 2.87 14.60 32.88
N SER A 119 2.13 15.69 33.12
CA SER A 119 1.44 16.48 32.09
C SER A 119 2.38 17.36 31.27
N GLY A 120 3.61 17.59 31.74
CA GLY A 120 4.68 18.29 31.05
C GLY A 120 6.03 18.01 31.71
N VAL A 121 6.93 17.31 31.00
CA VAL A 121 8.29 17.00 31.47
C VAL A 121 9.33 17.54 30.51
N ASN A 122 10.44 18.08 31.02
CA ASN A 122 11.61 18.44 30.22
C ASN A 122 12.40 17.17 29.91
N ILE A 123 12.21 16.62 28.71
CA ILE A 123 12.78 15.33 28.32
C ILE A 123 14.23 15.53 27.91
N GLY A 124 15.15 15.20 28.82
CA GLY A 124 16.59 15.41 28.69
C GLY A 124 17.09 16.66 29.43
N GLY A 125 16.23 17.64 29.66
CA GLY A 125 16.55 18.84 30.48
C GLY A 125 17.17 20.00 29.70
N ASP A 126 17.59 19.76 28.47
CA ASP A 126 18.25 20.70 27.57
C ASP A 126 17.89 20.39 26.09
N SER A 127 18.31 21.26 25.17
CA SER A 127 18.19 21.00 23.73
C SER A 127 19.28 20.04 23.25
N GLY A 128 19.10 19.51 22.05
CA GLY A 128 20.11 18.68 21.39
C GLY A 128 19.56 17.35 20.89
N ALA A 129 20.43 16.61 20.22
CA ALA A 129 20.09 15.32 19.66
C ALA A 129 20.22 14.21 20.71
N TRP A 130 19.40 13.18 20.57
CA TRP A 130 19.56 11.87 21.17
C TRP A 130 19.52 10.80 20.09
N THR A 131 20.28 9.76 20.33
CA THR A 131 20.08 8.46 19.70
C THR A 131 18.88 7.76 20.32
N THR A 132 18.35 6.76 19.63
CA THR A 132 17.28 5.90 20.12
C THR A 132 17.70 5.21 21.42
N VAL A 133 18.98 4.84 21.55
CA VAL A 133 19.53 4.21 22.76
C VAL A 133 19.50 5.16 23.96
N GLU A 134 19.90 6.42 23.79
CA GLU A 134 19.88 7.42 24.87
C GLU A 134 18.44 7.74 25.30
N PHE A 135 17.52 7.84 24.33
CA PHE A 135 16.10 8.02 24.62
C PHE A 135 15.52 6.86 25.44
N ILE A 136 15.81 5.62 25.04
CA ILE A 136 15.38 4.42 25.78
C ILE A 136 16.01 4.39 27.18
N ALA A 137 17.29 4.75 27.32
CA ALA A 137 17.95 4.84 28.62
C ALA A 137 17.27 5.86 29.55
N TRP A 138 16.86 7.01 29.01
CA TRP A 138 16.09 7.99 29.76
C TRP A 138 14.74 7.42 30.23
N LEU A 139 14.01 6.72 29.36
CA LEU A 139 12.74 6.06 29.71
C LEU A 139 12.92 5.00 30.82
N LYS A 140 14.00 4.21 30.77
CA LYS A 140 14.36 3.26 31.83
C LYS A 140 14.55 3.97 33.17
N ASN A 141 15.27 5.09 33.17
CA ASN A 141 15.50 5.89 34.37
C ASN A 141 14.21 6.52 34.94
N GLN A 142 13.21 6.79 34.08
CA GLN A 142 11.87 7.21 34.55
C GLN A 142 11.00 6.04 35.07
N GLY A 143 11.51 4.81 35.00
CA GLY A 143 10.78 3.60 35.36
C GLY A 143 9.67 3.23 34.38
N ALA A 144 9.75 3.68 33.12
CA ALA A 144 8.68 3.47 32.14
C ALA A 144 8.39 1.98 31.89
N PHE A 145 9.43 1.15 31.81
CA PHE A 145 9.34 -0.29 31.58
C PHE A 145 8.91 -1.10 32.81
N ASN A 146 8.71 -0.44 33.96
CA ASN A 146 8.20 -1.10 35.16
C ASN A 146 6.67 -1.16 35.17
N HIS A 147 5.99 -0.49 34.25
CA HIS A 147 4.52 -0.45 34.18
C HIS A 147 4.04 -1.12 32.90
N PRO A 148 2.88 -1.81 32.89
CA PRO A 148 2.33 -2.39 31.66
C PRO A 148 2.02 -1.31 30.62
N PHE A 149 1.65 -0.12 31.09
CA PHE A 149 1.48 1.07 30.27
C PHE A 149 1.96 2.30 31.04
N TRP A 150 2.92 3.02 30.47
CA TRP A 150 3.45 4.29 30.97
C TRP A 150 3.28 5.38 29.91
N ILE A 151 2.89 6.58 30.33
CA ILE A 151 2.68 7.70 29.42
C ILE A 151 3.23 9.00 30.02
N CYS A 152 3.86 9.83 29.18
CA CYS A 152 4.20 11.20 29.54
C CYS A 152 3.98 12.15 28.36
N LYS A 153 3.97 13.45 28.68
CA LYS A 153 3.97 14.51 27.68
C LYS A 153 5.21 15.39 27.86
N GLY A 154 5.96 15.60 26.80
CA GLY A 154 7.05 16.57 26.79
C GLY A 154 6.51 17.99 26.99
N ALA A 155 7.18 18.78 27.81
CA ALA A 155 6.83 20.18 28.03
C ALA A 155 6.89 20.96 26.70
N TRP A 156 6.07 22.01 26.57
CA TRP A 156 6.13 22.92 25.42
C TRP A 156 7.31 23.89 25.53
N TYR A 157 8.52 23.33 25.59
CA TYR A 157 9.75 24.07 25.80
C TYR A 157 10.88 23.44 24.98
N TYR A 158 11.17 23.99 23.81
CA TYR A 158 12.14 23.43 22.87
C TYR A 158 13.55 23.32 23.47
N ALA A 159 13.96 24.29 24.29
CA ALA A 159 15.29 24.31 24.87
C ALA A 159 15.49 23.36 26.06
N GLY A 160 14.44 22.69 26.54
CA GLY A 160 14.51 21.69 27.62
C GLY A 160 14.17 20.27 27.16
N ASN A 161 14.00 20.06 25.84
CA ASN A 161 13.61 18.77 25.29
C ASN A 161 14.51 18.36 24.12
N LYS A 162 14.86 17.08 24.10
CA LYS A 162 15.71 16.47 23.06
C LYS A 162 14.96 16.17 21.76
N VAL A 163 15.73 15.86 20.74
CA VAL A 163 15.26 15.40 19.42
C VAL A 163 15.91 14.05 19.11
N ILE A 164 15.13 13.03 18.79
CA ILE A 164 15.67 11.72 18.37
C ILE A 164 16.01 11.80 16.88
N THR A 165 17.25 11.49 16.50
CA THR A 165 17.76 11.78 15.13
C THR A 165 18.21 10.57 14.32
N ASP A 166 18.21 9.37 14.90
CA ASP A 166 18.71 8.14 14.27
C ASP A 166 17.60 7.18 13.83
N THR A 167 16.38 7.67 13.65
CA THR A 167 15.22 6.81 13.36
C THR A 167 15.19 6.26 11.92
N GLY A 168 15.93 6.89 11.00
CA GLY A 168 15.91 6.59 9.56
C GLY A 168 14.66 7.03 8.80
N ILE A 169 13.61 7.51 9.50
CA ILE A 169 12.30 7.83 8.92
C ILE A 169 11.78 9.22 9.31
N GLY A 170 12.70 10.09 9.75
CA GLY A 170 12.45 11.47 10.17
C GLY A 170 12.72 11.68 11.67
N ASN A 171 13.19 12.86 12.03
CA ASN A 171 13.56 13.15 13.41
C ASN A 171 12.31 13.32 14.30
N ILE A 172 12.43 12.97 15.58
CA ILE A 172 11.34 13.04 16.56
C ILE A 172 11.67 14.13 17.57
N GLN A 173 11.04 15.30 17.44
CA GLN A 173 11.16 16.36 18.44
C GLN A 173 10.27 16.04 19.65
N LEU A 174 10.86 15.96 20.84
CA LEU A 174 10.14 15.54 22.05
C LEU A 174 9.40 16.68 22.76
N ALA A 175 9.74 17.95 22.44
CA ALA A 175 8.99 19.11 22.94
C ALA A 175 7.52 19.02 22.51
N GLY A 176 6.61 19.03 23.48
CA GLY A 176 5.18 18.88 23.24
C GLY A 176 4.70 17.50 22.79
N ALA A 177 5.60 16.54 22.56
CA ALA A 177 5.25 15.19 22.11
C ALA A 177 4.59 14.38 23.23
N VAL A 178 3.72 13.45 22.85
CA VAL A 178 3.19 12.43 23.78
C VAL A 178 3.99 11.16 23.57
N ILE A 179 4.44 10.54 24.67
CA ILE A 179 5.22 9.31 24.66
C ILE A 179 4.47 8.25 25.44
N GLU A 180 4.22 7.12 24.80
CA GLU A 180 3.58 5.95 25.36
C GLU A 180 4.56 4.79 25.32
N VAL A 181 4.78 4.13 26.45
CA VAL A 181 5.60 2.93 26.57
C VAL A 181 4.69 1.80 27.04
N ILE A 182 4.57 0.77 26.22
CA ILE A 182 3.67 -0.37 26.44
C ILE A 182 4.55 -1.62 26.51
N GLY A 183 4.35 -2.43 27.55
CA GLY A 183 5.13 -3.65 27.79
C GLY A 183 6.44 -3.43 28.54
N ALA A 184 7.22 -4.51 28.66
CA ALA A 184 8.47 -4.56 29.41
C ALA A 184 9.69 -4.30 28.51
N GLU A 185 10.86 -4.07 29.09
CA GLU A 185 12.07 -3.69 28.34
C GLU A 185 12.45 -4.65 27.20
N ASN A 186 12.29 -5.96 27.43
CA ASN A 186 12.57 -7.01 26.46
C ASN A 186 11.40 -7.28 25.48
N ALA A 187 10.24 -6.66 25.68
CA ALA A 187 9.06 -6.79 24.84
C ALA A 187 8.22 -5.51 24.93
N THR A 188 8.62 -4.50 24.17
CA THR A 188 8.09 -3.14 24.25
C THR A 188 7.60 -2.60 22.91
N THR A 189 6.55 -1.81 22.98
CA THR A 189 6.18 -0.84 21.95
C THR A 189 6.27 0.56 22.56
N ILE A 190 7.05 1.43 21.92
CA ILE A 190 7.11 2.85 22.26
C ILE A 190 6.43 3.63 21.13
N ARG A 191 5.40 4.41 21.46
CA ARG A 191 4.77 5.34 20.51
C ARG A 191 5.10 6.76 20.89
N VAL A 192 5.50 7.55 19.90
CA VAL A 192 5.74 8.99 20.05
C VAL A 192 4.89 9.75 19.06
N THR A 193 3.95 10.54 19.57
CA THR A 193 3.11 11.42 18.76
C THR A 193 3.67 12.83 18.82
N THR A 194 4.18 13.33 17.69
CA THR A 194 4.74 14.69 17.59
C THR A 194 3.64 15.75 17.53
N PRO A 195 3.91 16.96 18.03
CA PRO A 195 2.95 18.07 17.95
C PRO A 195 2.72 18.54 16.51
N SER A 196 1.74 19.43 16.32
CA SER A 196 1.39 19.99 15.02
C SER A 196 2.45 20.94 14.43
N THR A 197 3.41 21.39 15.26
CA THR A 197 4.51 22.28 14.90
C THR A 197 5.83 21.80 15.51
N VAL A 198 6.90 21.85 14.73
CA VAL A 198 8.27 21.50 15.15
C VAL A 198 9.25 22.57 14.65
N THR A 199 10.41 22.69 15.29
CA THR A 199 11.46 23.66 14.91
C THR A 199 12.79 22.99 14.59
N ALA A 200 13.02 21.78 15.09
CA ALA A 200 14.23 21.01 14.80
C ALA A 200 14.30 20.58 13.32
N ALA A 201 15.49 20.70 12.74
CA ALA A 201 15.74 20.27 11.36
C ALA A 201 15.45 18.76 11.19
N GLY A 202 14.77 18.41 10.09
CA GLY A 202 14.36 17.03 9.79
C GLY A 202 13.27 16.46 10.70
N ALA A 203 12.78 17.22 11.69
CA ALA A 203 11.69 16.76 12.54
C ALA A 203 10.35 16.77 11.79
N VAL A 204 9.53 15.76 12.05
CA VAL A 204 8.25 15.59 11.36
C VAL A 204 7.10 15.97 12.31
N PRO A 205 6.33 17.04 12.04
CA PRO A 205 5.15 17.38 12.82
C PRO A 205 3.95 16.50 12.44
N ASN A 206 2.94 16.40 13.31
CA ASN A 206 1.70 15.63 13.09
C ASN A 206 1.98 14.15 12.72
N ALA A 207 2.99 13.55 13.33
CA ALA A 207 3.41 12.19 13.03
C ALA A 207 3.31 11.29 14.27
N GLN A 208 3.00 10.02 14.03
CA GLN A 208 3.13 8.97 15.02
C GLN A 208 4.32 8.10 14.62
N PHE A 209 5.30 8.02 15.52
CA PHE A 209 6.45 7.14 15.40
C PHE A 209 6.26 5.96 16.35
N VAL A 210 6.48 4.75 15.86
CA VAL A 210 6.33 3.51 16.63
C VAL A 210 7.65 2.76 16.60
N TYR A 211 8.24 2.55 17.76
CA TYR A 211 9.40 1.68 17.96
C TYR A 211 8.94 0.37 18.59
N ILE A 212 9.37 -0.76 18.05
CA ILE A 212 9.03 -2.08 18.56
C ILE A 212 10.32 -2.84 18.84
N ASN A 213 10.38 -3.51 19.99
CA ASN A 213 11.47 -4.42 20.36
C ASN A 213 10.92 -5.65 21.09
N HIS A 214 11.34 -6.86 20.70
CA HIS A 214 10.96 -8.13 21.33
C HIS A 214 12.16 -8.96 21.82
N GLY A 215 13.29 -8.30 22.11
CA GLY A 215 14.45 -8.95 22.73
C GLY A 215 15.34 -9.68 21.73
N ASP A 216 16.07 -10.68 22.21
CA ASP A 216 17.12 -11.35 21.44
C ASP A 216 16.60 -11.97 20.13
N GLY A 217 17.30 -11.71 19.03
CA GLY A 217 16.92 -12.18 17.70
C GLY A 217 15.85 -11.33 17.00
N TYR A 218 15.32 -10.30 17.65
CA TYR A 218 14.45 -9.30 17.00
C TYR A 218 15.31 -8.18 16.38
N SER A 219 14.87 -7.62 15.24
CA SER A 219 15.46 -6.41 14.65
C SER A 219 14.60 -5.21 15.06
N PRO A 220 14.93 -4.53 16.18
CA PRO A 220 14.15 -3.40 16.63
C PRO A 220 14.28 -2.25 15.64
N GLY A 221 13.22 -1.46 15.49
CA GLY A 221 13.25 -0.35 14.56
C GLY A 221 12.02 0.54 14.63
N TRP A 222 12.20 1.76 14.14
CA TRP A 222 11.14 2.74 14.02
C TRP A 222 10.27 2.49 12.79
N ARG A 223 8.98 2.81 12.92
CA ARG A 223 7.99 2.96 11.85
C ARG A 223 7.28 4.29 12.04
N ARG A 224 6.82 4.90 10.95
CA ARG A 224 6.07 6.15 10.97
C ARG A 224 4.80 5.94 10.19
N ASP A 225 3.68 6.26 10.81
CA ASP A 225 2.38 6.09 10.18
C ASP A 225 2.14 7.23 9.18
N TYR A 226 1.66 6.87 7.99
CA TYR A 226 1.14 7.84 7.03
C TYR A 226 -0.22 8.36 7.46
N ASN A 227 -0.49 9.64 7.19
CA ASN A 227 -1.77 10.27 7.50
C ASN A 227 -2.08 11.42 6.53
N THR A 228 -3.19 12.12 6.76
CA THR A 228 -3.64 13.21 5.86
C THR A 228 -2.65 14.37 5.75
N ARG A 229 -1.83 14.61 6.78
CA ARG A 229 -0.75 15.60 6.77
C ARG A 229 0.55 15.03 6.21
N ASN A 230 0.89 13.80 6.59
CA ASN A 230 2.08 13.07 6.18
C ASN A 230 1.69 11.94 5.21
N LYS A 231 1.36 12.30 3.98
CA LYS A 231 0.99 11.34 2.93
C LYS A 231 2.24 10.59 2.44
N PRO A 232 2.11 9.35 1.97
CA PRO A 232 3.20 8.71 1.26
C PRO A 232 3.52 9.47 -0.04
N SER A 233 4.79 9.53 -0.40
CA SER A 233 5.24 9.93 -1.73
C SER A 233 4.98 8.80 -2.74
N ALA A 234 5.10 9.11 -4.04
CA ALA A 234 4.96 8.09 -5.08
C ALA A 234 6.01 6.98 -4.91
N ASP A 235 7.24 7.35 -4.55
CA ASP A 235 8.34 6.42 -4.29
C ASP A 235 8.05 5.50 -3.09
N ASP A 236 7.45 6.04 -2.02
CA ASP A 236 7.09 5.26 -0.81
C ASP A 236 6.13 4.09 -1.11
N VAL A 237 5.32 4.21 -2.16
CA VAL A 237 4.30 3.21 -2.53
C VAL A 237 4.54 2.57 -3.91
N GLY A 238 5.68 2.85 -4.55
CA GLY A 238 5.99 2.34 -5.89
C GLY A 238 5.03 2.83 -6.99
N ALA A 239 4.44 4.02 -6.81
CA ALA A 239 3.56 4.66 -7.79
C ALA A 239 4.34 5.56 -8.76
N LEU A 240 3.74 5.87 -9.91
CA LEU A 240 4.27 6.88 -10.83
C LEU A 240 4.00 8.29 -10.27
N SER A 241 5.02 9.14 -10.22
CA SER A 241 4.88 10.54 -9.79
C SER A 241 4.05 11.38 -10.77
N LEU A 242 3.39 12.42 -10.26
CA LEU A 242 2.73 13.47 -11.07
C LEU A 242 3.70 14.26 -11.94
N SER A 243 4.98 14.32 -11.55
CA SER A 243 6.05 14.92 -12.37
C SER A 243 6.52 13.99 -13.49
N GLY A 244 5.89 12.83 -13.65
CA GLY A 244 6.29 11.78 -14.58
C GLY A 244 7.36 10.84 -14.01
N GLY A 245 7.80 9.89 -14.83
CA GLY A 245 8.79 8.88 -14.46
C GLY A 245 8.90 7.81 -15.54
N THR A 246 9.64 6.74 -15.22
CA THR A 246 9.77 5.56 -16.09
C THR A 246 9.00 4.41 -15.47
N VAL A 247 8.21 3.72 -16.28
CA VAL A 247 7.58 2.44 -15.91
C VAL A 247 8.40 1.33 -16.58
N THR A 248 8.84 0.34 -15.81
CA THR A 248 9.56 -0.83 -16.32
C THR A 248 8.65 -2.05 -16.33
N GLY A 249 8.81 -2.91 -17.35
CA GLY A 249 7.94 -4.06 -17.57
C GLY A 249 6.79 -3.78 -18.54
N ARG A 250 5.88 -4.76 -18.66
CA ARG A 250 4.72 -4.69 -19.55
C ARG A 250 3.62 -3.84 -18.93
N VAL A 251 3.06 -2.91 -19.70
CA VAL A 251 1.88 -2.12 -19.33
C VAL A 251 0.71 -2.56 -20.21
N ASP A 252 -0.35 -3.05 -19.58
CA ASP A 252 -1.63 -3.33 -20.24
C ASP A 252 -2.58 -2.15 -20.05
N ILE A 253 -3.19 -1.71 -21.14
CA ILE A 253 -4.24 -0.70 -21.12
C ILE A 253 -5.54 -1.39 -21.52
N VAL A 254 -6.39 -1.67 -20.53
CA VAL A 254 -7.67 -2.36 -20.72
C VAL A 254 -8.79 -1.40 -20.35
N ALA A 255 -9.41 -0.81 -21.38
CA ALA A 255 -10.53 0.12 -21.21
C ALA A 255 -11.40 0.11 -22.47
N ASP A 256 -12.71 0.32 -22.30
CA ASP A 256 -13.61 0.60 -23.41
C ASP A 256 -13.43 2.05 -23.88
N ASN A 257 -13.62 2.31 -25.19
CA ASN A 257 -13.45 3.62 -25.83
C ASN A 257 -12.00 4.15 -25.79
N GLY A 258 -11.78 5.39 -25.34
CA GLY A 258 -10.49 6.11 -25.41
C GLY A 258 -9.43 5.58 -24.43
N ALA A 259 -8.88 4.41 -24.71
CA ALA A 259 -7.94 3.71 -23.83
C ALA A 259 -6.60 4.47 -23.61
N LEU A 260 -6.11 5.21 -24.61
CA LEU A 260 -4.88 6.00 -24.51
C LEU A 260 -5.07 7.36 -25.21
N GLU A 261 -4.97 8.44 -24.44
CA GLU A 261 -4.99 9.82 -24.95
C GLU A 261 -3.63 10.48 -24.76
N ILE A 262 -3.14 11.16 -25.81
CA ILE A 262 -1.92 11.96 -25.76
C ILE A 262 -2.30 13.39 -26.07
N LYS A 263 -2.25 14.23 -25.04
CA LYS A 263 -2.68 15.63 -25.11
C LYS A 263 -1.49 16.56 -24.95
N ALA A 264 -1.35 17.47 -25.91
CA ALA A 264 -0.42 18.59 -25.77
C ALA A 264 -0.91 19.54 -24.65
N ALA A 265 0.00 19.96 -23.77
CA ALA A 265 -0.32 20.91 -22.70
C ALA A 265 -0.70 22.30 -23.22
N SER A 266 -0.14 22.69 -24.37
CA SER A 266 -0.37 23.98 -25.03
C SER A 266 -0.99 23.78 -26.41
N ALA A 267 -1.88 24.70 -26.80
CA ALA A 267 -2.50 24.68 -28.12
C ALA A 267 -1.44 24.72 -29.24
N GLY A 268 -1.60 23.85 -30.24
CA GLY A 268 -0.70 23.75 -31.39
C GLY A 268 0.62 23.05 -31.13
N ALA A 269 0.98 22.70 -29.89
CA ALA A 269 2.23 22.01 -29.60
C ALA A 269 2.25 20.57 -30.17
N ALA A 270 3.45 20.02 -30.31
CA ALA A 270 3.66 18.67 -30.80
C ALA A 270 3.05 17.63 -29.83
N SER A 271 2.46 16.57 -30.37
CA SER A 271 1.94 15.42 -29.63
C SER A 271 2.19 14.15 -30.43
N TYR A 272 3.01 13.26 -29.90
CA TYR A 272 3.46 12.06 -30.59
C TYR A 272 3.90 10.98 -29.60
N ILE A 273 3.88 9.73 -30.06
CA ILE A 273 4.56 8.61 -29.42
C ILE A 273 5.94 8.48 -30.05
N ARG A 274 6.98 8.26 -29.23
CA ARG A 274 8.35 8.06 -29.68
C ARG A 274 8.94 6.82 -29.05
N ALA A 275 9.62 6.03 -29.87
CA ALA A 275 10.52 4.98 -29.40
C ALA A 275 11.97 5.46 -29.38
N ARG A 276 12.71 4.97 -28.38
CA ARG A 276 14.16 5.09 -28.26
C ARG A 276 14.78 3.71 -28.13
N ASP A 277 16.01 3.56 -28.61
CA ASP A 277 16.77 2.34 -28.40
C ASP A 277 17.41 2.30 -27.00
N SER A 278 18.11 1.20 -26.70
CA SER A 278 18.78 1.01 -25.40
C SER A 278 19.94 1.98 -25.14
N ALA A 279 20.47 2.64 -26.18
CA ALA A 279 21.49 3.68 -26.05
C ALA A 279 20.87 5.08 -25.89
N GLY A 280 19.54 5.19 -25.93
CA GLY A 280 18.80 6.44 -25.79
C GLY A 280 18.62 7.21 -27.10
N ALA A 281 19.05 6.68 -28.26
CA ALA A 281 18.85 7.32 -29.54
C ALA A 281 17.40 7.13 -30.04
N ASN A 282 16.88 8.11 -30.77
CA ASN A 282 15.52 8.05 -31.30
C ASN A 282 15.44 7.00 -32.41
N SER A 283 14.47 6.07 -32.33
CA SER A 283 14.29 5.02 -33.34
C SER A 283 13.19 5.40 -34.34
N TRP A 284 11.99 5.70 -33.83
CA TRP A 284 10.85 6.14 -34.64
C TRP A 284 9.91 7.01 -33.82
N TYR A 285 9.01 7.73 -34.50
CA TYR A 285 7.86 8.37 -33.85
C TYR A 285 6.60 8.29 -34.72
N VAL A 286 5.44 8.39 -34.08
CA VAL A 286 4.14 8.54 -34.72
C VAL A 286 3.35 9.68 -34.07
N GLY A 287 2.85 10.62 -34.88
CA GLY A 287 2.04 11.75 -34.40
C GLY A 287 2.42 13.09 -35.01
N LYS A 288 1.97 14.18 -34.40
CA LYS A 288 2.27 15.56 -34.78
C LYS A 288 3.65 15.94 -34.24
N GLY A 289 4.66 15.96 -35.10
CA GLY A 289 6.07 16.12 -34.71
C GLY A 289 6.52 17.55 -34.40
N GLY A 290 5.74 18.58 -34.75
CA GLY A 290 6.15 19.98 -34.62
C GLY A 290 5.00 20.93 -34.26
N ALA A 291 5.34 22.06 -33.65
CA ALA A 291 4.33 23.06 -33.24
C ALA A 291 3.77 23.85 -34.44
N SER A 292 4.60 24.09 -35.46
CA SER A 292 4.28 24.92 -36.63
C SER A 292 3.55 24.19 -37.76
N SER A 293 3.32 22.87 -37.64
CA SER A 293 2.64 22.07 -38.65
C SER A 293 1.66 21.10 -38.02
N ASN A 294 0.46 20.97 -38.58
CA ASN A 294 -0.53 19.98 -38.18
C ASN A 294 -0.36 18.64 -38.91
N ASP A 295 0.70 18.49 -39.70
CA ASP A 295 1.03 17.24 -40.37
C ASP A 295 1.30 16.14 -39.32
N VAL A 296 0.74 14.96 -39.57
CA VAL A 296 0.94 13.76 -38.76
C VAL A 296 1.83 12.80 -39.51
N MET A 297 2.84 12.24 -38.85
CA MET A 297 3.86 11.46 -39.53
C MET A 297 4.08 10.12 -38.83
N LEU A 298 4.31 9.06 -39.62
CA LEU A 298 5.03 7.86 -39.20
C LEU A 298 6.47 7.99 -39.72
N HIS A 299 7.43 8.10 -38.81
CA HIS A 299 8.82 8.37 -39.16
C HIS A 299 9.79 7.36 -38.52
N SER A 300 10.67 6.79 -39.33
CA SER A 300 11.88 6.11 -38.86
C SER A 300 13.06 7.09 -38.89
N TYR A 301 13.63 7.37 -37.72
CA TYR A 301 14.85 8.18 -37.61
C TYR A 301 16.05 7.43 -38.19
N THR A 302 16.17 6.13 -37.91
CA THR A 302 17.29 5.28 -38.36
C THR A 302 17.39 5.17 -39.88
N HIS A 303 16.25 5.10 -40.57
CA HIS A 303 16.20 5.01 -42.02
C HIS A 303 15.91 6.33 -42.71
N ASN A 304 15.66 7.41 -41.96
CA ASN A 304 15.18 8.69 -42.48
C ASN A 304 14.05 8.51 -43.51
N THR A 305 13.07 7.68 -43.16
CA THR A 305 11.96 7.30 -44.04
C THR A 305 10.64 7.64 -43.37
N ALA A 306 9.72 8.21 -44.13
CA ALA A 306 8.55 8.88 -43.63
C ALA A 306 7.31 8.63 -44.47
N LEU A 307 6.17 8.49 -43.81
CA LEU A 307 4.85 8.70 -44.40
C LEU A 307 4.17 9.85 -43.64
N VAL A 308 3.75 10.89 -44.36
CA VAL A 308 3.24 12.15 -43.81
C VAL A 308 1.81 12.36 -44.29
N LEU A 309 0.87 12.48 -43.35
CA LEU A 309 -0.48 12.94 -43.58
C LEU A 309 -0.48 14.47 -43.53
N LYS A 310 -0.68 15.09 -44.69
CA LYS A 310 -0.85 16.54 -44.83
C LYS A 310 -2.34 16.88 -44.92
N SER A 311 -2.65 18.17 -45.01
CA SER A 311 -4.04 18.65 -45.13
C SER A 311 -4.77 18.15 -46.38
N ASP A 312 -4.04 17.86 -47.46
CA ASP A 312 -4.57 17.61 -48.80
C ASP A 312 -4.10 16.30 -49.42
N ARG A 313 -3.07 15.65 -48.85
CA ARG A 313 -2.45 14.45 -49.43
C ARG A 313 -1.70 13.62 -48.39
N VAL A 314 -1.30 12.42 -48.81
CA VAL A 314 -0.28 11.62 -48.12
C VAL A 314 1.02 11.68 -48.91
N GLU A 315 2.12 11.97 -48.24
CA GLU A 315 3.43 12.12 -48.85
C GLU A 315 4.43 11.11 -48.26
N SER A 316 5.21 10.46 -49.11
CA SER A 316 6.37 9.69 -48.68
C SER A 316 7.64 10.43 -49.08
N ASN A 317 8.63 10.47 -48.19
CA ASN A 317 9.92 11.12 -48.51
C ASN A 317 10.86 10.22 -49.32
N LYS A 318 10.45 8.98 -49.58
CA LYS A 318 11.14 8.00 -50.44
C LYS A 318 10.14 7.28 -51.33
N ASN A 319 10.64 6.50 -52.28
CA ASN A 319 9.82 5.67 -53.15
C ASN A 319 8.90 4.75 -52.34
N LEU A 320 7.61 4.78 -52.66
CA LEU A 320 6.64 3.81 -52.15
C LEU A 320 6.69 2.55 -53.04
N TYR A 321 6.56 1.38 -52.42
CA TYR A 321 6.54 0.10 -53.13
C TYR A 321 5.24 -0.65 -52.86
N ILE A 322 4.71 -1.32 -53.89
CA ILE A 322 3.63 -2.30 -53.79
C ILE A 322 4.24 -3.66 -54.14
N GLY A 323 4.48 -4.49 -53.12
CA GLY A 323 5.35 -5.65 -53.25
C GLY A 323 6.76 -5.21 -53.66
N GLY A 324 7.29 -5.74 -54.77
CA GLY A 324 8.57 -5.32 -55.34
C GLY A 324 8.50 -4.15 -56.33
N ASN A 325 7.31 -3.65 -56.66
CA ASN A 325 7.13 -2.63 -57.69
C ASN A 325 7.10 -1.22 -57.09
N ILE A 326 7.85 -0.29 -57.69
CA ILE A 326 7.79 1.13 -57.34
C ILE A 326 6.47 1.76 -57.79
N VAL A 327 5.85 2.55 -56.91
CA VAL A 327 4.76 3.46 -57.26
C VAL A 327 5.39 4.68 -57.94
N LEU A 328 5.04 4.90 -59.20
CA LEU A 328 5.60 5.98 -60.02
C LEU A 328 4.76 7.24 -59.86
N THR A 329 5.42 8.40 -59.86
CA THR A 329 4.74 9.68 -60.11
C THR A 329 4.26 9.74 -61.56
N ASP A 330 3.29 10.59 -61.88
CA ASP A 330 2.78 10.74 -63.26
C ASP A 330 3.91 11.05 -64.25
N ALA A 331 4.87 11.88 -63.86
CA ALA A 331 6.05 12.19 -64.66
C ALA A 331 6.93 10.95 -64.91
N ALA A 332 7.18 10.14 -63.87
CA ALA A 332 7.98 8.92 -64.00
C ALA A 332 7.24 7.81 -64.77
N ALA A 333 5.92 7.74 -64.60
CA ALA A 333 5.05 6.84 -65.36
C ALA A 333 5.05 7.22 -66.86
N ALA A 334 4.91 8.51 -67.18
CA ALA A 334 5.00 9.00 -68.55
C ALA A 334 6.35 8.63 -69.19
N GLN A 335 7.48 8.79 -68.49
CA GLN A 335 8.78 8.37 -69.02
C GLN A 335 8.88 6.86 -69.22
N LYS A 336 8.40 6.04 -68.27
CA LYS A 336 8.50 4.58 -68.34
C LYS A 336 7.60 3.98 -69.42
N TYR A 337 6.39 4.51 -69.59
CA TYR A 337 5.38 3.95 -70.50
C TYR A 337 5.29 4.69 -71.85
N ALA A 338 5.45 6.02 -71.91
CA ALA A 338 5.33 6.76 -73.18
C ALA A 338 6.48 6.50 -74.16
N LEU A 339 7.66 6.07 -73.70
CA LEU A 339 8.78 5.76 -74.61
C LEU A 339 8.66 4.38 -75.27
N ARG A 340 7.79 3.49 -74.78
CA ARG A 340 7.69 2.10 -75.28
C ARG A 340 6.52 1.85 -76.23
N SER A 341 5.47 2.67 -76.21
CA SER A 341 4.24 2.42 -76.99
C SER A 341 4.11 3.20 -78.31
N ILE A 342 5.06 4.09 -78.66
CA ILE A 342 4.93 5.00 -79.81
C ILE A 342 6.23 5.16 -80.61
N ARG A 343 6.97 4.07 -80.90
CA ARG A 343 8.19 4.16 -81.74
C ARG A 343 8.06 3.36 -83.03
N VAL A 344 8.47 3.97 -84.16
CA VAL A 344 8.72 3.30 -85.44
C VAL A 344 10.20 3.49 -85.77
N ASN A 345 10.92 2.41 -86.11
CA ASN A 345 12.36 2.43 -86.38
C ASN A 345 13.21 3.14 -85.32
N GLY A 346 12.87 2.95 -84.03
CA GLY A 346 13.61 3.53 -82.91
C GLY A 346 13.35 5.02 -82.64
N LYS A 347 12.51 5.69 -83.44
CA LYS A 347 12.15 7.11 -83.26
C LYS A 347 10.74 7.26 -82.68
N PRO A 348 10.50 8.18 -81.73
CA PRO A 348 9.14 8.47 -81.23
C PRO A 348 8.24 8.99 -82.36
N LEU A 349 6.98 8.55 -82.38
CA LEU A 349 5.93 9.12 -83.20
C LEU A 349 5.53 10.48 -82.60
N SER A 350 5.49 11.51 -83.44
CA SER A 350 5.09 12.87 -83.05
C SER A 350 3.64 13.21 -83.47
N ALA A 351 2.94 12.28 -84.13
CA ALA A 351 1.56 12.37 -84.60
C ALA A 351 1.00 10.98 -84.94
N ASP A 352 -0.30 10.88 -85.24
CA ASP A 352 -0.95 9.65 -85.73
C ASP A 352 -0.31 9.16 -87.04
N VAL A 353 -0.20 7.84 -87.20
CA VAL A 353 0.30 7.22 -88.43
C VAL A 353 -0.88 6.93 -89.35
N ASN A 354 -1.07 7.77 -90.37
CA ASN A 354 -2.02 7.49 -91.44
C ASN A 354 -1.33 6.64 -92.51
N LEU A 355 -1.74 5.38 -92.69
CA LEU A 355 -1.21 4.50 -93.74
C LEU A 355 -2.16 4.49 -94.93
N LEU A 356 -1.69 4.96 -96.08
CA LEU A 356 -2.37 4.80 -97.36
C LEU A 356 -1.98 3.46 -98.00
N ALA A 357 -2.77 2.99 -98.96
CA ALA A 357 -2.50 1.73 -99.67
C ALA A 357 -1.07 1.72 -100.28
N SER A 358 -0.60 2.87 -100.78
CA SER A 358 0.76 3.06 -101.29
C SER A 358 1.85 2.80 -100.26
N ASP A 359 1.59 3.08 -98.98
CA ASP A 359 2.60 3.01 -97.92
C ASP A 359 2.91 1.57 -97.52
N ILE A 360 2.03 0.63 -97.87
CA ILE A 360 2.13 -0.80 -97.55
C ILE A 360 2.19 -1.68 -98.80
N ASN A 361 2.45 -1.10 -99.98
CA ASN A 361 2.41 -1.80 -101.27
C ASN A 361 1.08 -2.53 -101.54
N ALA A 362 -0.02 -2.04 -100.96
CA ALA A 362 -1.36 -2.50 -101.30
C ALA A 362 -1.88 -1.67 -102.48
N TRP A 363 -2.66 -2.29 -103.36
CA TRP A 363 -3.33 -1.55 -104.42
C TRP A 363 -4.49 -0.74 -103.86
N ASN A 364 -4.62 0.49 -104.35
CA ASN A 364 -5.83 1.25 -104.09
C ASN A 364 -7.00 0.68 -104.93
N LYS A 365 -8.24 1.04 -104.56
CA LYS A 365 -9.44 0.53 -105.23
C LYS A 365 -9.42 0.75 -106.75
N THR A 366 -8.99 1.92 -107.20
CA THR A 366 -8.92 2.28 -108.63
C THR A 366 -7.95 1.38 -109.39
N GLU A 367 -6.79 1.10 -108.83
CA GLU A 367 -5.77 0.22 -109.44
C GLU A 367 -6.24 -1.24 -109.51
N ALA A 368 -6.91 -1.72 -108.46
CA ALA A 368 -7.50 -3.05 -108.44
C ALA A 368 -8.60 -3.20 -109.51
N ASP A 369 -9.49 -2.21 -109.61
CA ASP A 369 -10.61 -2.22 -110.56
C ASP A 369 -10.10 -2.15 -112.04
N ALA A 370 -9.07 -1.36 -112.33
CA ALA A 370 -8.50 -1.25 -113.67
C ALA A 370 -7.85 -2.55 -114.17
N ARG A 371 -7.15 -3.29 -113.29
CA ARG A 371 -6.57 -4.60 -113.64
C ARG A 371 -7.63 -5.65 -113.89
N TYR A 372 -8.79 -5.55 -113.25
CA TYR A 372 -9.89 -6.49 -113.44
C TYR A 372 -10.57 -6.31 -114.82
N LEU A 373 -10.67 -5.07 -115.31
CA LEU A 373 -11.35 -4.74 -116.57
C LEU A 373 -10.60 -5.21 -117.83
N MET A 374 -9.26 -5.24 -117.83
CA MET A 374 -8.46 -5.70 -118.99
C MET A 374 -8.65 -7.18 -119.35
N LYS A 375 -9.20 -8.00 -118.46
CA LYS A 375 -9.38 -9.45 -118.70
C LYS A 375 -10.60 -9.79 -119.58
N THR A 376 -11.51 -8.84 -119.84
CA THR A 376 -12.78 -9.11 -120.55
C THR A 376 -12.94 -8.40 -121.90
N ALA A 377 -12.05 -7.48 -122.30
CA ALA A 377 -12.25 -6.58 -123.43
C ALA A 377 -11.92 -7.15 -124.85
N THR A 378 -11.31 -8.33 -124.99
CA THR A 378 -10.85 -8.84 -126.31
C THR A 378 -11.93 -9.47 -127.20
N ALA A 379 -13.08 -9.86 -126.66
CA ALA A 379 -14.11 -10.59 -127.42
C ALA A 379 -15.19 -9.70 -128.08
N ALA A 380 -15.44 -8.49 -127.56
CA ALA A 380 -16.60 -7.68 -127.95
C ALA A 380 -16.32 -6.62 -129.04
N ALA A 381 -15.05 -6.37 -129.41
CA ALA A 381 -14.67 -5.26 -130.31
C ALA A 381 -14.18 -5.69 -131.71
N ALA A 382 -14.11 -6.99 -132.02
CA ALA A 382 -13.58 -7.46 -133.30
C ALA A 382 -14.66 -7.45 -134.41
N THR A 383 -14.80 -6.33 -135.12
CA THR A 383 -15.69 -6.17 -136.28
C THR A 383 -15.07 -6.61 -137.62
N LYS A 384 -13.78 -6.96 -137.63
CA LYS A 384 -13.05 -7.41 -138.83
C LYS A 384 -11.91 -8.35 -138.44
N LEU A 385 -11.69 -9.41 -139.22
CA LEU A 385 -10.52 -10.28 -139.08
C LEU A 385 -9.27 -9.54 -139.58
N ALA A 386 -8.28 -9.36 -138.69
CA ALA A 386 -7.01 -8.68 -139.01
C ALA A 386 -6.23 -9.35 -140.15
N THR A 387 -6.50 -10.62 -140.44
CA THR A 387 -5.95 -11.32 -141.61
C THR A 387 -7.09 -12.04 -142.34
N PRO A 388 -7.56 -11.50 -143.49
CA PRO A 388 -8.62 -12.11 -144.30
C PRO A 388 -8.29 -13.58 -144.63
N ARG A 389 -9.27 -14.46 -144.52
CA ARG A 389 -9.15 -15.87 -144.91
C ARG A 389 -9.91 -16.08 -146.22
N LYS A 390 -9.42 -16.96 -147.09
CA LYS A 390 -10.18 -17.36 -148.29
C LYS A 390 -11.10 -18.51 -147.95
N ILE A 391 -12.36 -18.42 -148.36
CA ILE A 391 -13.32 -19.53 -148.34
C ILE A 391 -13.57 -19.92 -149.80
N ASN A 392 -13.13 -21.13 -150.15
CA ASN A 392 -13.22 -21.69 -151.51
C ASN A 392 -12.74 -20.74 -152.63
N GLY A 393 -11.64 -20.04 -152.38
CA GLY A 393 -11.02 -19.10 -153.32
C GLY A 393 -11.45 -17.63 -153.16
N VAL A 394 -12.59 -17.35 -152.52
CA VAL A 394 -13.12 -15.98 -152.30
C VAL A 394 -12.65 -15.44 -150.93
N ALA A 395 -12.11 -14.22 -150.88
CA ALA A 395 -11.61 -13.63 -149.63
C ALA A 395 -12.76 -13.16 -148.71
N PHE A 396 -12.67 -13.49 -147.42
CA PHE A 396 -13.61 -13.09 -146.37
C PHE A 396 -12.87 -12.61 -145.12
N ASP A 397 -13.27 -11.46 -144.60
CA ASP A 397 -12.68 -10.83 -143.41
C ASP A 397 -13.73 -10.40 -142.38
N GLY A 398 -14.97 -10.89 -142.50
CA GLY A 398 -16.07 -10.59 -141.58
C GLY A 398 -16.69 -9.20 -141.76
N SER A 399 -16.20 -8.38 -142.70
CA SER A 399 -16.75 -7.03 -142.93
C SER A 399 -17.99 -6.99 -143.85
N ALA A 400 -18.29 -8.07 -144.57
CA ALA A 400 -19.49 -8.24 -145.38
C ALA A 400 -19.78 -9.73 -145.63
N ASP A 401 -21.01 -10.07 -146.04
CA ASP A 401 -21.42 -11.43 -146.40
C ASP A 401 -20.67 -11.96 -147.64
N ILE A 402 -20.45 -13.28 -147.72
CA ILE A 402 -19.76 -13.91 -148.85
C ILE A 402 -20.75 -14.37 -149.93
N THR A 403 -20.52 -14.00 -151.18
CA THR A 403 -21.33 -14.42 -152.35
C THR A 403 -20.54 -15.42 -153.19
N LEU A 404 -21.05 -16.64 -153.35
CA LEU A 404 -20.41 -17.72 -154.13
C LEU A 404 -21.21 -17.98 -155.42
N THR A 405 -20.54 -18.02 -156.57
CA THR A 405 -21.14 -18.43 -157.85
C THR A 405 -21.05 -19.95 -158.04
N PRO A 406 -21.83 -20.57 -158.96
CA PRO A 406 -21.73 -22.01 -159.24
C PRO A 406 -20.31 -22.49 -159.59
N GLU A 407 -19.52 -21.64 -160.23
CA GLU A 407 -18.10 -21.85 -160.55
C GLU A 407 -17.23 -21.93 -159.27
N ASN A 408 -17.56 -21.14 -158.23
CA ASN A 408 -16.92 -21.21 -156.91
C ASN A 408 -17.32 -22.46 -156.10
N LEU A 409 -18.30 -23.25 -156.57
CA LEU A 409 -18.77 -24.48 -155.92
C LEU A 409 -18.40 -25.76 -156.72
N GLY A 410 -17.79 -25.63 -157.90
CA GLY A 410 -17.28 -26.77 -158.67
C GLY A 410 -18.30 -27.49 -159.57
N PHE A 411 -19.40 -26.83 -159.94
CA PHE A 411 -20.39 -27.37 -160.88
C PHE A 411 -20.18 -26.75 -162.27
N ALA A 412 -19.52 -27.47 -163.18
CA ALA A 412 -19.35 -27.08 -164.59
C ALA A 412 -20.08 -28.06 -165.51
N GLU A 413 -20.84 -27.54 -166.48
CA GLU A 413 -21.13 -28.18 -167.78
C GLU A 413 -20.39 -27.41 -168.88
#